data_AF-A0A1X4GJ40-F1
#
_entry.id   AF-A0A1X4GJ40-F1
#
_cell.length_a   1.000
_cell.length_b   1.000
_cell.length_c   1.000
_cell.angle_alpha   90.00
_cell.angle_beta   90.00
_cell.angle_gamma   90.00
#
_symmetry.space_group_name_H-M   'P 1'
#
loop_
_entity.id
_entity.type
_entity.pdbx_description
1 polymer ?
#
loop_
_entity_poly.entity_id
_entity_poly.type
_entity_poly.pdbx_seq_one_letter_code
_entity_poly.pdbx_strand_id
1 'polypeptide(L)'
;MSYPLYVAFIWHQHQPLYKSPANNHYRLPWVRLHGTKDYLDLILLLEKYPKLHQTVNLVPSLILQLEDYIKGNAFDPYLTASLTPVEKLTIEQKEFIIQHFF
;
A
#
# COMPACT_ATOMS: atom_id res chain seq x y z
N MET A 1 -16.61 43.13 -7.10
CA MET A 1 -16.58 42.17 -5.99
C MET A 1 -15.93 40.89 -6.49
N SER A 2 -14.96 40.32 -5.78
CA SER A 2 -14.40 39.01 -6.13
C SER A 2 -15.33 37.90 -5.63
N TYR A 3 -15.72 37.00 -6.50
CA TYR A 3 -16.45 35.80 -6.11
C TYR A 3 -15.49 34.78 -5.49
N PRO A 4 -15.93 33.99 -4.50
CA PRO A 4 -15.10 32.92 -3.93
C PRO A 4 -14.78 31.87 -5.00
N LEU A 5 -13.54 31.37 -5.00
CA LEU A 5 -13.13 30.25 -5.83
C LEU A 5 -13.58 28.94 -5.17
N TYR A 6 -14.37 28.15 -5.88
CA TYR A 6 -14.74 26.80 -5.46
C TYR A 6 -13.67 25.82 -5.90
N VAL A 7 -13.09 25.08 -4.95
CA VAL A 7 -12.03 24.10 -5.19
C VAL A 7 -12.53 22.73 -4.76
N ALA A 8 -12.30 21.72 -5.60
CA ALA A 8 -12.59 20.32 -5.30
C ALA A 8 -11.28 19.50 -5.34
N PHE A 9 -10.94 18.85 -4.23
CA PHE A 9 -9.84 17.90 -4.17
C PHE A 9 -10.37 16.48 -4.36
N ILE A 10 -9.82 15.76 -5.35
CA ILE A 10 -10.18 14.38 -5.65
C ILE A 10 -8.91 13.53 -5.65
N TRP A 11 -8.83 12.60 -4.70
CA TRP A 11 -7.72 11.68 -4.55
C TRP A 11 -8.12 10.32 -5.10
N HIS A 12 -7.44 9.84 -6.14
CA HIS A 12 -7.65 8.52 -6.70
C HIS A 12 -6.52 7.59 -6.24
N GLN A 13 -6.81 6.71 -5.28
CA GLN A 13 -5.85 5.72 -4.81
C GLN A 13 -6.07 4.41 -5.55
N HIS A 14 -5.08 4.06 -6.37
CA HIS A 14 -5.10 2.87 -7.21
C HIS A 14 -3.84 2.04 -6.99
N GLN A 15 -4.05 0.72 -6.91
CA GLN A 15 -3.02 -0.28 -7.12
C GLN A 15 -3.56 -1.35 -8.07
N PRO A 16 -2.78 -1.81 -9.05
CA PRO A 16 -3.15 -2.97 -9.86
C PRO A 16 -3.19 -4.23 -8.98
N LEU A 17 -3.82 -5.29 -9.48
CA LEU A 17 -3.85 -6.58 -8.79
C LEU A 17 -2.47 -7.25 -8.86
N TYR A 18 -1.73 -7.24 -7.75
CA TYR A 18 -0.42 -7.89 -7.64
C TYR A 18 -0.52 -9.36 -7.22
N LYS A 19 -1.70 -9.79 -6.76
CA LYS A 19 -1.98 -11.19 -6.41
C LYS A 19 -1.88 -12.06 -7.65
N SER A 20 -0.98 -13.04 -7.62
CA SER A 20 -0.82 -14.02 -8.68
C SER A 20 -1.95 -15.06 -8.63
N PRO A 21 -2.65 -15.31 -9.74
CA PRO A 21 -3.74 -16.30 -9.77
C PRO A 21 -3.23 -17.74 -9.63
N ALA A 22 -1.93 -17.98 -9.89
CA ALA A 22 -1.36 -19.33 -9.91
C ALA A 22 -0.98 -19.86 -8.51
N ASN A 23 -0.55 -18.98 -7.60
CA ASN A 23 0.03 -19.40 -6.31
C ASN A 23 -0.39 -18.52 -5.12
N ASN A 24 -1.39 -17.64 -5.29
CA ASN A 24 -1.89 -16.72 -4.25
C ASN A 24 -0.83 -15.78 -3.62
N HIS A 25 0.40 -15.74 -4.15
CA HIS A 25 1.44 -14.84 -3.70
C HIS A 25 1.33 -13.47 -4.35
N TYR A 26 1.70 -12.45 -3.60
CA TYR A 26 1.74 -11.07 -4.07
C TYR A 26 3.11 -10.80 -4.69
N ARG A 27 3.14 -10.26 -5.91
CA ARG A 27 4.42 -10.07 -6.62
C ARG A 27 5.19 -8.84 -6.15
N LEU A 28 4.47 -7.82 -5.70
CA LEU A 28 5.03 -6.52 -5.34
C LEU A 28 4.41 -6.02 -4.04
N PRO A 29 5.16 -5.25 -3.24
CA PRO A 29 4.79 -4.88 -1.88
C PRO A 29 3.91 -3.61 -1.83
N TRP A 30 3.56 -3.04 -2.99
CA TRP A 30 3.10 -1.65 -3.09
C TRP A 30 1.78 -1.39 -2.37
N VAL A 31 0.84 -2.33 -2.37
CA VAL A 31 -0.40 -2.19 -1.58
C VAL A 31 -0.09 -2.02 -0.10
N ARG A 32 0.79 -2.86 0.45
CA ARG A 32 1.19 -2.79 1.86
C ARG A 32 1.99 -1.53 2.15
N LEU A 33 3.01 -1.23 1.36
CA LEU A 33 3.90 -0.10 1.63
C LEU A 33 3.20 1.25 1.51
N HIS A 34 2.39 1.47 0.46
CA HIS A 34 1.58 2.70 0.37
C HIS A 34 0.45 2.71 1.40
N GLY A 35 -0.13 1.54 1.71
CA GLY A 35 -1.16 1.40 2.74
C GLY A 35 -0.69 1.85 4.13
N THR A 36 0.53 1.48 4.53
CA THR A 36 1.12 1.85 5.82
C THR A 36 1.75 3.24 5.84
N LYS A 37 1.79 3.93 4.70
CA LYS A 37 2.39 5.25 4.54
C LYS A 37 1.43 6.18 3.84
N ASP A 38 1.58 6.41 2.53
CA ASP A 38 0.95 7.53 1.82
C ASP A 38 -0.58 7.55 1.94
N TYR A 39 -1.23 6.39 1.93
CA TYR A 39 -2.68 6.30 2.08
C TYR A 39 -3.14 6.64 3.49
N LEU A 40 -2.41 6.14 4.51
CA LEU A 40 -2.68 6.45 5.91
C LEU A 40 -2.36 7.91 6.22
N ASP A 41 -1.19 8.40 5.79
CA ASP A 41 -0.71 9.76 6.01
C ASP A 41 -1.70 10.79 5.46
N LEU A 42 -2.28 10.53 4.27
CA LEU A 42 -3.34 11.38 3.71
C LEU A 42 -4.52 11.48 4.68
N ILE A 43 -5.07 10.36 5.13
CA ILE A 43 -6.26 10.34 6.00
C ILE A 43 -5.97 10.98 7.37
N LEU A 44 -4.80 10.74 7.95
CA LEU A 44 -4.37 11.39 9.18
C LEU A 44 -4.21 12.91 9.02
N LEU A 45 -3.82 13.39 7.83
CA LEU A 45 -3.81 14.81 7.53
C LEU A 45 -5.24 15.37 7.43
N LEU A 46 -6.17 14.64 6.81
CA LEU A 46 -7.58 15.05 6.70
C LEU A 46 -8.21 15.29 8.07
N GLU A 47 -7.90 14.43 9.05
CA GLU A 47 -8.40 14.55 10.42
C GLU A 47 -8.04 15.90 11.08
N LYS A 48 -6.88 16.46 10.71
CA LYS A 48 -6.42 17.77 11.21
C LYS A 48 -7.18 18.96 10.60
N TYR A 49 -7.88 18.76 9.48
CA TYR A 49 -8.59 19.81 8.74
C TYR A 49 -10.05 19.43 8.45
N PRO A 50 -10.91 19.26 9.48
CA PRO A 50 -12.27 18.74 9.31
C PRO A 50 -13.21 19.64 8.50
N LYS A 51 -12.83 20.92 8.28
CA LYS A 51 -13.60 21.87 7.45
C LYS A 51 -13.22 21.82 5.96
N LEU A 52 -12.14 21.12 5.59
CA LEU A 52 -11.69 21.01 4.21
C LEU A 52 -12.42 19.85 3.53
N HIS A 53 -13.20 20.14 2.49
CA HIS A 53 -13.94 19.12 1.76
C HIS A 53 -13.06 18.45 0.71
N GLN A 54 -12.95 17.12 0.77
CA GLN A 54 -12.13 16.32 -0.13
C GLN A 54 -12.85 15.00 -0.43
N THR A 55 -12.60 14.44 -1.61
CA THR A 55 -13.13 13.13 -2.00
C THR A 55 -11.97 12.16 -2.20
N VAL A 56 -12.04 11.01 -1.53
CA VAL A 56 -11.09 9.91 -1.73
C VAL A 56 -11.80 8.77 -2.43
N ASN A 57 -11.31 8.39 -3.62
CA ASN A 57 -11.74 7.22 -4.35
C ASN A 57 -10.72 6.10 -4.14
N LEU A 58 -11.20 4.98 -3.60
CA LEU A 58 -10.42 3.75 -3.43
C LEU A 58 -10.87 2.73 -4.48
N VAL A 59 -9.94 2.28 -5.32
CA VAL A 59 -10.28 1.29 -6.36
C VAL A 59 -10.52 -0.09 -5.72
N PRO A 60 -11.49 -0.89 -6.21
CA PRO A 60 -11.78 -2.21 -5.63
C PRO A 60 -10.57 -3.16 -5.56
N SER A 61 -9.68 -3.11 -6.56
CA SER A 61 -8.44 -3.90 -6.56
C SER A 61 -7.52 -3.55 -5.39
N LEU A 62 -7.47 -2.28 -4.98
CA LEU A 62 -6.71 -1.86 -3.81
C LEU A 62 -7.33 -2.42 -2.53
N ILE A 63 -8.65 -2.25 -2.36
CA ILE A 63 -9.38 -2.71 -1.17
C ILE A 63 -9.23 -4.22 -0.97
N LEU A 64 -9.44 -5.01 -2.03
CA LEU A 64 -9.32 -6.47 -1.97
C LEU A 64 -7.94 -6.93 -1.45
N GLN A 65 -6.88 -6.25 -1.89
CA GLN A 65 -5.52 -6.60 -1.52
C GLN A 65 -5.18 -6.14 -0.10
N LEU A 66 -5.65 -4.96 0.32
CA LEU A 66 -5.51 -4.49 1.71
C LEU A 66 -6.18 -5.47 2.68
N GLU A 67 -7.38 -5.94 2.36
CA GLU A 67 -8.10 -6.94 3.15
C GLU A 67 -7.34 -8.26 3.30
N ASP A 68 -6.68 -8.73 2.23
CA ASP A 68 -5.84 -9.93 2.30
C ASP A 68 -4.63 -9.73 3.24
N TYR A 69 -3.99 -8.55 3.20
CA TYR A 69 -2.90 -8.22 4.14
C TYR A 69 -3.39 -8.13 5.58
N ILE A 70 -4.53 -7.49 5.83
CA ILE A 70 -5.12 -7.36 7.18
C ILE A 70 -5.43 -8.74 7.78
N LYS A 71 -5.92 -9.67 6.95
CA LYS A 71 -6.23 -11.05 7.37
C LYS A 71 -5.00 -11.95 7.52
N GLY A 72 -3.79 -11.46 7.19
CA GLY A 72 -2.56 -12.25 7.19
C GLY A 72 -2.48 -13.29 6.05
N ASN A 73 -3.29 -13.13 5.00
CA ASN A 73 -3.34 -14.04 3.85
C ASN A 73 -2.44 -13.60 2.69
N ALA A 74 -1.88 -12.39 2.74
CA ALA A 74 -1.00 -11.85 1.71
C ALA A 74 0.46 -11.82 2.18
N PHE A 75 1.32 -12.43 1.38
CA PHE A 75 2.78 -12.31 1.50
C PHE A 75 3.37 -11.94 0.14
N ASP A 76 4.18 -10.88 0.16
CA ASP A 76 5.03 -10.45 -0.95
C ASP A 76 6.50 -10.80 -0.64
N PRO A 77 7.39 -10.89 -1.65
CA PRO A 77 8.80 -11.23 -1.44
C PRO A 77 9.52 -10.36 -0.41
N TYR A 78 9.16 -9.07 -0.32
CA TYR A 78 9.77 -8.15 0.64
C TYR A 78 9.30 -8.46 2.05
N LEU A 79 7.99 -8.67 2.27
CA LEU A 79 7.45 -9.05 3.57
C LEU A 79 7.99 -10.41 4.02
N THR A 80 8.05 -11.38 3.12
CA THR A 80 8.63 -12.70 3.41
C THR A 80 10.09 -12.57 3.82
N ALA A 81 10.91 -11.82 3.07
CA ALA A 81 12.31 -11.59 3.42
C ALA A 81 12.46 -10.89 4.78
N SER A 82 11.67 -9.83 5.04
CA SER A 82 11.71 -9.08 6.31
C SER A 82 11.30 -9.89 7.53
N LEU A 83 10.39 -10.86 7.39
CA LEU A 83 9.90 -11.70 8.48
C LEU A 83 10.70 -13.00 8.67
N THR A 84 11.59 -13.35 7.72
CA THR A 84 12.40 -14.57 7.82
C THR A 84 13.55 -14.36 8.81
N PRO A 85 13.70 -15.22 9.85
CA PRO A 85 14.84 -15.14 10.76
C PRO A 85 16.18 -15.23 10.02
N VAL A 86 17.18 -14.49 10.48
CA VAL A 86 18.48 -14.36 9.78
C VAL A 86 19.15 -15.72 9.56
N GLU A 87 19.03 -16.63 10.53
CA GLU A 87 19.59 -17.98 10.48
C GLU A 87 18.91 -18.87 9.43
N LYS A 88 17.70 -18.51 8.99
CA LYS A 88 16.90 -19.23 8.00
C LYS A 88 16.92 -18.60 6.61
N LEU A 89 17.58 -17.46 6.44
CA LEU A 89 17.67 -16.79 5.14
C LEU A 89 18.47 -17.64 4.15
N THR A 90 17.87 -17.93 3.01
CA THR A 90 18.56 -18.57 1.88
C THR A 90 19.54 -17.60 1.22
N ILE A 91 20.44 -18.11 0.38
CA ILE A 91 21.37 -17.27 -0.39
C ILE A 91 20.58 -16.32 -1.31
N GLU A 92 19.55 -16.84 -1.97
CA GLU A 92 18.69 -16.08 -2.88
C GLU A 92 17.94 -14.97 -2.15
N GLN A 93 17.47 -15.22 -0.93
CA GLN A 93 16.82 -14.19 -0.11
C GLN A 93 17.82 -13.11 0.34
N LYS A 94 19.05 -13.48 0.66
CA LYS A 94 20.11 -12.50 1.01
C LYS A 94 20.47 -11.63 -0.19
N GLU A 95 20.64 -12.22 -1.36
CA GLU A 95 20.87 -11.49 -2.61
C GLU A 95 19.70 -10.57 -2.94
N PHE A 96 18.46 -11.06 -2.79
CA PHE A 96 17.27 -10.25 -2.97
C PHE A 96 17.26 -9.03 -2.03
N ILE A 97 17.56 -9.22 -0.74
CA ILE A 97 17.67 -8.13 0.23
C ILE A 97 18.74 -7.12 -0.23
N ILE A 98 19.95 -7.57 -0.54
CA ILE A 98 21.05 -6.69 -0.97
C ILE A 98 20.68 -5.86 -2.21
N GLN A 99 19.93 -6.44 -3.14
CA GLN A 99 19.58 -5.78 -4.40
C GLN A 99 18.36 -4.86 -4.30
N HIS A 100 17.42 -5.14 -3.39
CA HIS A 100 16.11 -4.51 -3.40
C HIS A 100 15.79 -3.73 -2.12
N PHE A 101 16.55 -3.92 -1.04
CA PHE A 101 16.39 -3.16 0.20
C PHE A 101 17.40 -2.02 0.21
N PHE A 102 16.87 -0.80 0.35
CA PHE A 102 17.57 0.48 0.59
C PHE A 102 18.80 0.75 -0.29
#